data_AF-A0A2G9U270-F1
#
_entry.id   AF-A0A2G9U270-F1
#
_cell.length_a   1.000
_cell.length_b   1.000
_cell.length_c   1.000
_cell.angle_alpha   90.00
_cell.angle_beta   90.00
_cell.angle_gamma   90.00
#
_symmetry.space_group_name_H-M   'P 1'
#
loop_
_entity.id
_entity.type
_entity.pdbx_description
1 polymer ?
#
loop_
_entity_poly.entity_id
_entity_poly.type
_entity_poly.pdbx_seq_one_letter_code
_entity_poly.pdbx_strand_id
1 'polypeptide(L)'
;MTGVLCDKNIPERLKSKIYRTVIRLVAIYGAECWPTIKEVEARLSVMETKMLRWTAGVTRLDHIRNDVIRERFGVVPIVDKMREARLRWYGHVL
;
A
#
# COMPACT_ATOMS: atom_id res chain seq x y z
N MET A 1 -10.57 11.39 -5.63
CA MET A 1 -10.09 10.07 -5.14
C MET A 1 -10.36 9.84 -3.66
N THR A 2 -10.28 10.87 -2.82
CA THR A 2 -10.47 10.77 -1.36
C THR A 2 -11.88 10.34 -0.94
N GLY A 3 -12.91 10.81 -1.64
CA GLY A 3 -14.30 10.48 -1.32
C GLY A 3 -14.60 8.98 -1.29
N VAL A 4 -14.11 8.24 -2.28
CA VAL A 4 -14.39 6.79 -2.43
C VAL A 4 -13.74 5.94 -1.34
N LEU A 5 -12.53 6.30 -0.89
CA LEU A 5 -11.84 5.56 0.17
C LEU A 5 -12.39 5.89 1.56
N CYS A 6 -12.82 7.14 1.76
CA CYS A 6 -13.38 7.62 3.02
C CYS A 6 -14.87 7.32 3.19
N ASP A 7 -15.60 7.03 2.11
CA ASP A 7 -17.03 6.74 2.16
C ASP A 7 -17.30 5.42 2.88
N LYS A 8 -18.08 5.48 3.96
CA LYS A 8 -18.46 4.31 4.77
C LYS A 8 -19.40 3.37 4.02
N ASN A 9 -20.14 3.87 3.03
CA ASN A 9 -21.07 3.08 2.23
C ASN A 9 -20.37 2.18 1.21
N ILE A 10 -19.09 2.44 0.95
CA ILE A 10 -18.33 1.67 -0.03
C ILE A 10 -17.77 0.40 0.63
N PRO A 11 -18.03 -0.79 0.05
CA PRO A 11 -17.52 -2.05 0.58
C PRO A 11 -15.99 -2.06 0.66
N GLU A 12 -15.45 -2.63 1.74
CA GLU A 12 -14.00 -2.74 1.95
C GLU A 12 -13.30 -3.51 0.83
N ARG A 13 -13.97 -4.48 0.21
CA ARG A 13 -13.48 -5.20 -0.96
C ARG A 13 -13.19 -4.26 -2.14
N LEU A 14 -14.06 -3.27 -2.38
CA LEU A 14 -13.85 -2.30 -3.45
C LEU A 14 -12.70 -1.35 -3.10
N LYS A 15 -12.64 -0.87 -1.86
CA LYS A 15 -11.52 -0.05 -1.36
C LYS A 15 -10.19 -0.80 -1.46
N SER A 16 -10.18 -2.09 -1.13
CA SER A 16 -9.02 -2.99 -1.29
C SER A 16 -8.58 -3.08 -2.74
N LYS A 17 -9.53 -3.22 -3.67
CA LYS A 17 -9.24 -3.26 -5.11
C LYS A 17 -8.62 -1.94 -5.57
N ILE A 18 -9.22 -0.81 -5.21
CA ILE A 18 -8.70 0.54 -5.53
C ILE A 18 -7.30 0.74 -4.96
N TYR A 19 -7.06 0.31 -3.72
CA TYR A 19 -5.73 0.36 -3.12
C TYR A 19 -4.71 -0.41 -3.97
N ARG A 20 -5.02 -1.67 -4.32
CA ARG A 20 -4.10 -2.53 -5.07
C ARG A 20 -3.86 -2.03 -6.50
N THR A 21 -4.88 -1.50 -7.18
CA THR A 21 -4.81 -1.15 -8.61
C THR A 21 -4.43 0.29 -8.88
N VAL A 22 -4.69 1.22 -7.96
CA VAL A 22 -4.43 2.65 -8.20
C VAL A 22 -3.41 3.16 -7.19
N ILE A 23 -3.72 3.11 -5.90
CA ILE A 23 -2.90 3.76 -4.86
C ILE A 23 -1.51 3.15 -4.82
N ARG A 24 -1.42 1.82 -4.80
CA ARG A 24 -0.15 1.11 -4.75
C ARG A 24 0.69 1.40 -5.99
N LEU A 25 0.10 1.35 -7.19
CA LEU A 25 0.83 1.61 -8.43
C LEU A 25 1.39 3.04 -8.46
N VAL A 26 0.57 4.02 -8.07
CA VAL A 26 1.00 5.42 -7.97
C VAL A 26 2.12 5.57 -6.94
N ALA A 27 2.02 4.91 -5.79
CA ALA A 27 3.02 5.01 -4.72
C ALA A 27 4.37 4.37 -5.07
N ILE A 28 4.40 3.37 -5.97
CA ILE A 28 5.65 2.74 -6.45
C ILE A 28 6.03 3.21 -7.86
N TYR A 29 5.38 4.26 -8.38
CA TYR A 29 5.71 4.78 -9.69
C TYR A 29 7.17 5.27 -9.71
N GLY A 30 7.95 4.78 -10.67
CA GLY A 30 9.39 5.07 -10.76
C GLY A 30 10.26 4.33 -9.75
N ALA A 31 9.73 3.34 -9.00
CA ALA A 31 10.50 2.54 -8.04
C ALA A 31 11.65 1.72 -8.66
N GLU A 32 11.63 1.56 -9.98
CA GLU A 32 12.68 0.97 -10.80
C GLU A 32 14.00 1.74 -10.69
N CYS A 33 13.91 3.07 -10.59
CA CYS A 33 15.07 3.97 -10.50
C CYS A 33 15.39 4.41 -9.06
N TRP A 34 14.61 3.95 -8.07
CA TRP A 34 14.84 4.37 -6.68
C TRP A 34 16.04 3.64 -6.07
N PRO A 35 16.93 4.32 -5.34
CA PRO A 35 17.94 3.62 -4.56
C PRO A 35 17.27 2.79 -3.45
N THR A 36 17.75 1.57 -3.22
CA THR A 36 17.25 0.64 -2.18
C THR A 36 17.73 1.05 -0.79
N ILE A 37 17.35 2.26 -0.36
CA ILE A 37 17.63 2.72 0.99
C ILE A 37 16.50 2.29 1.92
N LYS A 38 16.86 1.77 3.11
CA LYS A 38 15.90 1.35 4.15
C LYS A 38 14.91 2.46 4.51
N GLU A 39 15.33 3.72 4.36
CA GLU A 39 14.48 4.88 4.61
C GLU A 39 13.29 4.96 3.63
N VAL A 40 13.50 4.66 2.35
CA VAL A 40 12.41 4.67 1.35
C VAL A 40 11.44 3.53 1.62
N GLU A 41 11.94 2.34 1.95
CA GLU A 41 11.09 1.20 2.34
C GLU A 41 10.26 1.53 3.59
N ALA A 42 10.86 2.19 4.58
CA ALA A 42 10.17 2.63 5.79
C ALA A 42 9.10 3.68 5.49
N ARG A 43 9.42 4.69 4.68
CA ARG A 43 8.46 5.74 4.27
C ARG A 43 7.26 5.15 3.53
N LEU A 44 7.48 4.22 2.59
CA LEU A 44 6.40 3.51 1.90
C LEU A 44 5.53 2.69 2.88
N SER A 45 6.16 1.97 3.81
CA SER A 45 5.45 1.16 4.81
C SER A 45 4.59 2.00 5.74
N VAL A 46 5.08 3.18 6.16
CA VAL A 46 4.32 4.15 6.97
C VAL A 46 3.15 4.71 6.16
N MET A 47 3.38 5.10 4.90
CA MET A 47 2.34 5.59 4.00
C MET A 47 1.22 4.54 3.80
N GLU A 48 1.57 3.30 3.45
CA GLU A 48 0.61 2.19 3.31
C GLU A 48 -0.21 2.01 4.58
N THR A 49 0.46 1.91 5.73
CA THR A 49 -0.19 1.67 7.01
C THR A 49 -1.17 2.79 7.36
N LYS A 50 -0.77 4.05 7.16
CA LYS A 50 -1.62 5.23 7.42
C LYS A 50 -2.84 5.24 6.50
N MET A 51 -2.66 4.93 5.23
CA MET A 51 -3.75 4.88 4.24
C MET A 51 -4.74 3.76 4.53
N LEU A 52 -4.27 2.54 4.81
CA LEU A 52 -5.14 1.40 5.12
C LEU A 52 -5.93 1.62 6.41
N ARG A 53 -5.28 2.16 7.45
CA ARG A 53 -5.97 2.55 8.69
C ARG A 53 -7.07 3.57 8.46
N TRP A 54 -6.75 4.63 7.73
CA TRP A 54 -7.72 5.67 7.43
C TRP A 54 -8.91 5.13 6.61
N THR A 55 -8.62 4.27 5.63
CA THR A 55 -9.63 3.64 4.77
C THR A 55 -10.57 2.71 5.55
N ALA A 56 -10.06 2.03 6.60
CA ALA A 56 -10.86 1.22 7.52
C ALA A 56 -11.49 2.01 8.67
N GLY A 57 -11.24 3.32 8.78
CA GLY A 57 -11.68 4.13 9.92
C GLY A 57 -11.04 3.73 11.26
N VAL A 58 -9.88 3.06 11.22
CA VAL A 58 -9.15 2.59 12.41
C VAL A 58 -8.16 3.65 12.86
N THR A 59 -8.24 3.99 14.13
CA THR A 59 -7.37 4.93 14.83
C THR A 59 -6.26 4.19 15.59
N ARG A 60 -5.37 4.94 16.23
CA ARG A 60 -4.36 4.35 17.13
C ARG A 60 -4.97 3.82 18.43
N LEU A 61 -6.12 4.33 18.85
CA LEU A 61 -6.79 3.95 20.10
C LEU A 61 -7.45 2.57 20.01
N ASP A 62 -7.72 2.09 18.80
CA ASP A 62 -8.29 0.76 18.60
C ASP A 62 -7.29 -0.37 18.88
N HIS A 63 -6.00 -0.05 19.08
CA HIS A 63 -4.92 -0.99 19.35
C HIS A 63 -4.82 -2.17 18.34
N ILE A 64 -5.38 -2.00 17.13
CA ILE A 64 -5.35 -2.99 16.07
C ILE A 64 -3.97 -2.99 15.42
N ARG A 65 -3.34 -4.17 15.37
CA ARG A 65 -2.03 -4.38 14.76
C ARG A 65 -2.07 -4.18 13.24
N ASN A 66 -0.93 -3.79 12.65
CA ASN A 66 -0.83 -3.45 11.22
C ASN A 66 -1.05 -4.68 10.30
N ASP A 67 -0.63 -5.85 10.75
CA ASP A 67 -0.79 -7.14 10.07
C ASP A 67 -2.28 -7.51 9.92
N VAL A 68 -3.08 -7.37 10.99
CA VAL A 68 -4.53 -7.61 10.95
C VAL A 68 -5.21 -6.69 9.94
N ILE A 69 -4.81 -5.42 9.88
CA ILE A 69 -5.35 -4.47 8.89
C ILE A 69 -4.97 -4.91 7.47
N ARG A 70 -3.72 -5.30 7.23
CA ARG A 70 -3.29 -5.79 5.91
C ARG A 70 -4.05 -7.03 5.48
N GLU A 71 -4.25 -7.98 6.40
CA GLU A 71 -5.03 -9.20 6.17
C GLU A 71 -6.48 -8.88 5.82
N ARG A 72 -7.12 -7.96 6.55
CA ARG A 72 -8.49 -7.48 6.27
C ARG A 72 -8.66 -6.95 4.85
N PHE A 73 -7.67 -6.21 4.34
CA PHE A 73 -7.66 -5.71 2.95
C PHE A 73 -7.07 -6.74 1.95
N GLY A 74 -6.56 -7.89 2.42
CA GLY A 74 -5.81 -8.89 1.65
C GLY A 74 -4.58 -8.31 0.93
N VAL A 75 -3.96 -7.30 1.53
CA VAL A 75 -2.89 -6.50 0.93
C VAL A 75 -1.52 -7.04 1.35
N VAL A 76 -0.74 -7.49 0.36
CA VAL A 76 0.70 -7.77 0.53
C VAL A 76 1.45 -6.45 0.80
N PRO A 77 2.48 -6.43 1.67
CA PRO A 77 3.27 -5.23 1.94
C PRO A 77 3.77 -4.54 0.67
N ILE A 78 3.64 -3.21 0.64
CA ILE A 78 4.07 -2.38 -0.50
C ILE A 78 5.56 -2.54 -0.84
N VAL A 79 6.40 -2.80 0.17
CA VAL A 79 7.85 -3.01 -0.03
C VAL A 79 8.12 -4.26 -0.87
N ASP A 80 7.37 -5.34 -0.65
CA ASP A 80 7.51 -6.55 -1.46
C ASP A 80 7.11 -6.29 -2.91
N LYS A 81 6.08 -5.47 -3.12
CA LYS A 81 5.64 -5.05 -4.46
C LYS A 81 6.63 -4.10 -5.14
N MET A 82 7.29 -3.24 -4.38
CA MET A 82 8.39 -2.40 -4.87
C MET A 82 9.56 -3.27 -5.34
N ARG A 83 9.96 -4.26 -4.55
CA ARG A 83 11.02 -5.21 -4.90
C ARG A 83 10.66 -6.02 -6.14
N GLU A 84 9.42 -6.50 -6.23
CA GLU A 84 8.92 -7.22 -7.41
C GLU A 84 8.96 -6.35 -8.68
N ALA A 85 8.52 -5.08 -8.61
CA ALA A 85 8.56 -4.16 -9.75
C ALA A 85 10.00 -3.98 -10.26
N ARG A 86 10.96 -3.85 -9.35
CA ARG A 86 12.37 -3.73 -9.71
C ARG A 86 12.96 -4.99 -10.32
N LEU A 87 12.63 -6.17 -9.78
CA LEU A 87 13.08 -7.45 -10.34
C LEU A 87 12.53 -7.65 -11.76
N ARG A 88 11.28 -7.27 -12.01
CA ARG A 88 10.70 -7.27 -13.36
C ARG A 88 11.46 -6.34 -14.29
N TRP A 89 11.81 -5.13 -13.84
CA TRP A 89 12.63 -4.21 -14.62
C TRP A 89 14.01 -4.78 -14.95
N TYR A 90 14.72 -5.34 -13.96
CA TYR A 90 16.02 -5.98 -14.20
C TYR A 90 15.91 -7.11 -15.22
N GLY A 91 14.88 -7.95 -15.15
CA GLY A 91 14.64 -9.02 -16.13
C GLY A 91 14.19 -8.55 -17.52
N HIS A 92 13.85 -7.27 -17.69
CA HIS A 92 13.60 -6.67 -19.01
C HIS A 92 14.84 -6.00 -19.61
N VAL A 93 15.78 -5.56 -18.76
CA VAL A 93 16.99 -4.85 -19.18
C VAL A 93 18.18 -5.79 -19.44
N LEU A 94 18.27 -6.91 -18.71
CA LEU A 94 19.23 -7.99 -18.92
C LEU A 94 18.73 -8.98 -19.97
#